data_AF-A0A1X2I6C5-F1
#
_entry.id   AF-A0A1X2I6C5-F1
#
_cell.length_a   1.000
_cell.length_b   1.000
_cell.length_c   1.000
_cell.angle_alpha   90.00
_cell.angle_beta   90.00
_cell.angle_gamma   90.00
#
_symmetry.space_group_name_H-M   'P 1'
#
loop_
_entity.id
_entity.type
_entity.pdbx_description
1 polymer ?
#
loop_
_entity_poly.entity_id
_entity_poly.type
_entity_poly.pdbx_seq_one_letter_code
_entity_poly.pdbx_strand_id
1 'polypeptide(L)'
;MSSKLARQALDQLLKSNDSNKKIAKKPQADKVKRLPDTKSGIKKAKYEIRYGQQKRWKLEREEQKKKENPIDDLVLKEEEDRKKLERTISLLSSRWGATSTERSIHQKTLARQQKKR
;
A
#
# COMPACT_ATOMS: atom_id res chain seq x y z
N MET A 1 -46.06 -47.06 -31.42
CA MET A 1 -44.62 -46.72 -31.43
C MET A 1 -44.43 -45.39 -32.17
N SER A 2 -43.90 -44.35 -31.52
CA SER A 2 -43.78 -43.00 -32.11
C SER A 2 -42.62 -42.92 -33.10
N SER A 3 -42.90 -42.66 -34.37
CA SER A 3 -41.88 -42.46 -35.43
C SER A 3 -40.94 -41.30 -35.13
N LYS A 4 -41.40 -40.32 -34.35
CA LYS A 4 -40.63 -39.15 -33.92
C LYS A 4 -39.52 -39.53 -32.94
N LEU A 5 -39.79 -40.49 -32.06
CA LEU A 5 -38.84 -40.96 -31.05
C LEU A 5 -37.76 -41.87 -31.67
N ALA A 6 -38.15 -42.72 -32.63
CA ALA A 6 -37.21 -43.52 -33.42
C ALA A 6 -36.23 -42.65 -34.24
N ARG A 7 -36.73 -41.55 -34.85
CA ARG A 7 -35.88 -40.58 -35.56
C ARG A 7 -34.91 -39.86 -34.62
N GLN A 8 -35.36 -39.43 -33.44
CA GLN A 8 -34.48 -38.78 -32.45
C GLN A 8 -33.39 -39.72 -31.92
N ALA A 9 -33.72 -40.99 -31.67
CA ALA A 9 -32.75 -41.99 -31.25
C ALA A 9 -31.72 -42.27 -32.36
N LEU A 10 -32.17 -42.36 -33.62
CA LEU A 10 -31.29 -42.55 -34.78
C LEU A 10 -30.35 -41.34 -34.97
N ASP A 11 -30.88 -40.11 -34.85
CA ASP A 11 -30.08 -38.87 -34.95
C ASP A 11 -29.02 -38.78 -33.84
N GLN A 12 -29.33 -39.24 -32.62
CA GLN A 12 -28.35 -39.29 -31.54
C GLN A 12 -27.26 -40.34 -31.79
N LEU A 13 -27.63 -41.51 -32.32
CA LEU A 13 -26.69 -42.58 -32.66
C LEU A 13 -25.76 -42.20 -33.82
N LEU A 14 -26.28 -41.47 -34.82
CA LEU A 14 -25.51 -40.98 -35.95
C LEU A 14 -24.61 -39.79 -35.56
N LYS A 15 -25.09 -38.89 -34.68
CA LYS A 15 -24.27 -37.77 -34.15
C LYS A 15 -23.04 -38.24 -33.36
N SER A 16 -23.07 -39.42 -32.74
CA SER A 16 -21.90 -39.95 -32.01
C SER A 16 -20.81 -40.52 -32.92
N ASN A 17 -21.07 -40.77 -34.21
CA ASN A 17 -20.11 -41.42 -35.12
C ASN A 17 -19.39 -40.47 -36.10
N ASP A 18 -19.76 -39.18 -36.13
CA ASP A 18 -19.14 -38.17 -37.01
C ASP A 18 -18.32 -37.11 -36.24
N SER A 19 -17.60 -37.49 -35.19
CA SER A 19 -16.49 -36.67 -34.68
C SER A 19 -15.20 -36.99 -35.43
N ASN A 20 -15.15 -36.45 -36.64
CA ASN A 20 -13.98 -36.11 -37.44
C ASN A 20 -12.72 -35.87 -36.56
N LYS A 21 -11.63 -36.60 -36.84
CA LYS A 21 -10.31 -36.53 -36.18
C LYS A 21 -9.91 -35.09 -35.85
N LYS A 22 -10.00 -34.69 -34.58
CA LYS A 22 -9.23 -33.55 -34.05
C LYS A 22 -7.98 -34.09 -33.38
N ILE A 23 -6.86 -33.96 -34.08
CA ILE A 23 -5.50 -34.16 -33.56
C ILE A 23 -5.41 -33.45 -32.21
N ALA A 24 -5.14 -34.21 -31.14
CA ALA A 24 -4.89 -33.66 -29.82
C ALA A 24 -3.69 -32.70 -29.92
N LYS A 25 -3.96 -31.39 -29.81
CA LYS A 25 -2.89 -30.41 -29.63
C LYS A 25 -2.27 -30.70 -28.26
N LYS A 26 -0.98 -31.07 -28.26
CA LYS A 26 -0.15 -31.12 -27.04
C LYS A 26 -0.38 -29.84 -26.22
N PRO A 27 -0.35 -29.89 -24.88
CA PRO A 27 -0.38 -28.68 -24.07
C PRO A 27 0.78 -27.80 -24.53
N GLN A 28 0.47 -26.68 -25.17
CA GLN A 28 1.49 -25.69 -25.51
C GLN A 28 2.09 -25.25 -24.18
N ALA A 29 3.36 -25.59 -23.97
CA ALA A 29 4.19 -25.03 -22.92
C ALA A 29 3.91 -23.52 -22.86
N ASP A 30 3.68 -23.01 -21.64
CA ASP A 30 3.31 -21.63 -21.36
C ASP A 30 4.00 -20.69 -22.33
N LYS A 31 3.21 -20.09 -23.22
CA LYS A 31 3.72 -19.14 -24.20
C LYS A 31 4.52 -18.11 -23.43
N VAL A 32 5.83 -18.08 -23.66
CA VAL A 32 6.74 -17.02 -23.20
C VAL A 32 5.99 -15.71 -23.36
N LYS A 33 5.70 -15.02 -22.25
CA LYS A 33 4.92 -13.79 -22.25
C LYS A 33 5.68 -12.74 -23.07
N ARG A 34 5.42 -12.69 -24.37
CA ARG A 34 6.00 -11.70 -25.28
C ARG A 34 5.32 -10.37 -25.03
N LEU A 35 6.12 -9.31 -25.07
CA LEU A 35 5.62 -7.95 -24.99
C LEU A 35 4.71 -7.68 -26.22
N PRO A 36 3.64 -6.90 -26.06
CA PRO A 36 2.73 -6.59 -27.17
C PRO A 36 3.43 -5.75 -28.25
N ASP A 37 3.38 -6.22 -29.50
CA ASP A 37 4.13 -5.67 -30.65
C ASP A 37 3.61 -4.30 -31.15
N THR A 38 2.43 -3.86 -30.72
CA THR A 38 1.86 -2.57 -31.14
C THR A 38 2.54 -1.39 -30.44
N LYS A 39 2.66 -0.23 -31.09
CA LYS A 39 3.18 1.00 -30.46
C LYS A 39 2.45 1.35 -29.14
N SER A 40 1.14 1.07 -29.09
CA SER A 40 0.31 1.18 -27.88
C SER A 40 0.73 0.16 -26.80
N GLY A 41 0.97 -1.09 -27.20
CA GLY A 41 1.49 -2.14 -26.33
C GLY A 41 2.85 -1.81 -25.71
N ILE A 42 3.81 -1.36 -26.52
CA ILE A 42 5.14 -0.95 -26.05
C ILE A 42 5.05 0.23 -25.08
N LYS A 43 4.19 1.22 -25.36
CA LYS A 43 3.96 2.36 -24.46
C LYS A 43 3.39 1.90 -23.11
N LYS A 44 2.43 0.97 -23.12
CA LYS A 44 1.87 0.36 -21.89
C LYS A 44 2.93 -0.42 -21.11
N ALA A 45 3.73 -1.24 -21.79
CA ALA A 45 4.81 -1.99 -21.14
C ALA A 45 5.85 -1.06 -20.51
N LYS A 46 6.29 -0.01 -21.22
CA LYS A 46 7.21 1.00 -20.66
C LYS A 46 6.60 1.70 -19.44
N TYR A 47 5.31 2.02 -19.48
CA TYR A 47 4.62 2.65 -18.35
C TYR A 47 4.56 1.72 -17.14
N GLU A 48 4.25 0.44 -17.33
CA GLU A 48 4.27 -0.54 -16.23
C GLU A 48 5.67 -0.78 -15.68
N ILE A 49 6.71 -0.83 -16.54
CA ILE A 49 8.09 -0.96 -16.06
C ILE A 49 8.49 0.27 -15.25
N ARG A 50 8.14 1.47 -15.72
CA ARG A 50 8.56 2.73 -15.07
C ARG A 50 7.80 3.02 -13.78
N TYR A 51 6.50 2.74 -13.75
CA TYR A 51 5.61 3.19 -12.65
C TYR A 51 4.74 2.08 -12.04
N GLY A 52 4.80 0.86 -12.57
CA GLY A 52 3.93 -0.23 -12.12
C GLY A 52 4.12 -0.58 -10.65
N GLN A 53 5.36 -0.62 -10.16
CA GLN A 53 5.64 -0.88 -8.74
C GLN A 53 5.10 0.23 -7.82
N GLN A 54 5.37 1.50 -8.16
CA GLN A 54 4.87 2.64 -7.37
C GLN A 54 3.34 2.68 -7.33
N LYS A 55 2.69 2.39 -8.46
CA LYS A 55 1.23 2.33 -8.53
C LYS A 55 0.67 1.20 -7.66
N ARG A 56 1.31 0.02 -7.66
CA ARG A 56 0.93 -1.11 -6.79
C ARG A 56 1.07 -0.76 -5.31
N TRP A 57 2.21 -0.21 -4.89
CA TRP A 57 2.43 0.20 -3.50
C TRP A 57 1.50 1.32 -3.04
N LYS A 58 1.10 2.21 -3.95
CA LYS A 58 0.11 3.25 -3.63
C LYS A 58 -1.27 2.64 -3.38
N LEU A 59 -1.70 1.74 -4.27
CA LEU A 59 -2.98 1.04 -4.13
C LEU A 59 -3.01 0.17 -2.85
N GLU A 60 -1.93 -0.56 -2.57
CA GLU A 60 -1.82 -1.38 -1.36
C GLU A 60 -1.89 -0.53 -0.09
N ARG A 61 -1.20 0.63 -0.05
CA ARG A 61 -1.34 1.58 1.07
C ARG A 61 -2.75 2.15 1.18
N GLU A 62 -3.42 2.47 0.08
CA GLU A 62 -4.79 2.96 0.11
C GLU A 62 -5.77 1.88 0.61
N GLU A 63 -5.56 0.62 0.26
CA GLU A 63 -6.33 -0.51 0.78
C GLU A 63 -6.07 -0.76 2.27
N GLN A 64 -4.81 -0.65 2.70
CA GLN A 64 -4.46 -0.75 4.12
C GLN A 64 -5.12 0.36 4.93
N LYS A 65 -5.02 1.62 4.47
CA LYS A 65 -5.70 2.77 5.10
C LYS A 65 -7.21 2.64 5.17
N LYS A 66 -7.84 1.98 4.20
CA LYS A 66 -9.28 1.69 4.23
C LYS A 66 -9.66 0.60 5.22
N LYS A 67 -8.72 -0.31 5.54
CA LYS A 67 -8.91 -1.40 6.50
C LYS A 67 -8.56 -0.98 7.92
N GLU A 68 -7.67 0.01 8.08
CA GLU A 68 -7.30 0.58 9.38
C GLU A 68 -8.48 1.25 10.05
N ASN A 69 -8.54 1.13 11.38
CA ASN A 69 -9.57 1.77 12.17
C ASN A 69 -9.26 3.27 12.25
N PRO A 70 -10.23 4.17 11.96
CA PRO A 70 -10.01 5.62 12.09
C PRO A 70 -9.55 6.06 13.49
N ILE A 71 -9.83 5.28 14.53
CA ILE A 71 -9.34 5.55 15.89
C ILE A 71 -7.82 5.39 15.98
N ASP A 72 -7.25 4.37 15.35
CA ASP A 72 -5.80 4.11 15.40
C ASP A 72 -5.03 5.24 14.70
N ASP A 73 -5.58 5.76 13.60
CA ASP A 73 -5.09 6.94 12.89
C ASP A 73 -5.06 8.19 13.78
N LEU A 74 -6.07 8.37 14.65
CA LEU A 74 -6.11 9.49 15.59
C LEU A 74 -5.07 9.33 16.69
N VAL A 75 -4.92 8.13 17.24
CA VAL A 75 -3.90 7.82 18.25
C VAL A 75 -2.50 8.07 17.71
N LEU A 76 -2.20 7.61 16.49
CA LEU A 76 -0.92 7.86 15.84
C LEU A 76 -0.62 9.35 15.67
N LYS A 77 -1.63 10.14 15.25
CA LYS A 77 -1.47 11.60 15.13
C LYS A 77 -1.22 12.27 16.47
N GLU A 78 -1.94 11.88 17.51
CA GLU A 78 -1.71 12.42 18.86
C GLU A 78 -0.30 12.11 19.37
N GLU A 79 0.20 10.90 19.13
CA GLU A 79 1.57 10.54 19.48
C GLU A 79 2.62 11.35 18.70
N GLU A 80 2.40 11.55 17.40
CA GLU A 80 3.27 12.38 16.57
C GLU A 80 3.30 13.83 17.06
N ASP A 81 2.15 14.39 17.41
CA ASP A 81 2.03 15.76 17.91
C ASP A 81 2.65 15.91 19.30
N ARG A 82 2.48 14.93 20.19
CA ARG A 82 3.21 14.89 21.47
C ARG A 82 4.72 14.91 21.26
N LYS A 83 5.25 14.06 20.36
CA LYS A 83 6.69 14.03 20.04
C LYS A 83 7.19 15.35 19.46
N LYS A 84 6.42 16.01 18.59
CA LYS A 84 6.77 17.35 18.08
C LYS A 84 6.81 18.37 19.21
N LEU A 85 5.83 18.33 20.11
CA LEU A 85 5.72 19.26 21.22
C LEU A 85 6.88 19.08 22.21
N GLU A 86 7.23 17.84 22.55
CA GLU A 86 8.40 17.50 23.38
C GLU A 86 9.70 18.03 22.78
N ARG A 87 9.92 17.81 21.46
CA ARG A 87 11.09 18.36 20.75
C ARG A 87 11.12 19.89 20.80
N THR A 88 9.97 20.52 20.63
CA THR A 88 9.85 21.98 20.63
C THR A 88 10.13 22.55 22.02
N ILE A 89 9.57 21.93 23.07
CA ILE A 89 9.87 22.28 24.47
C ILE A 89 11.35 22.13 24.73
N SER A 90 11.97 21.02 24.34
CA SER A 90 13.41 20.78 24.55
C SER A 90 14.29 21.84 23.85
N LEU A 91 13.95 22.20 22.61
CA LEU A 91 14.65 23.25 21.86
C LEU A 91 14.48 24.63 22.49
N LEU A 92 13.30 24.95 23.02
CA LEU A 92 13.05 26.23 23.69
C LEU A 92 13.67 26.28 25.07
N SER A 93 13.55 25.21 25.87
CA SER A 93 14.08 25.14 27.23
C SER A 93 15.60 25.20 27.25
N SER A 94 16.28 24.61 26.26
CA SER A 94 17.74 24.73 26.09
C SER A 94 18.18 26.17 25.79
N ARG A 95 17.30 27.00 25.18
CA ARG A 95 17.57 28.41 24.87
C ARG A 95 17.10 29.37 25.97
N TRP A 96 16.15 28.97 26.81
CA TRP A 96 15.59 29.80 27.90
C TRP A 96 16.32 29.63 29.24
N GLY A 97 17.53 29.08 29.24
CA GLY A 97 18.36 29.07 30.44
C GLY A 97 18.68 30.50 30.91
N ALA A 98 18.66 30.72 32.23
CA ALA A 98 19.03 32.01 32.81
C ALA A 98 20.39 32.46 32.27
N THR A 99 20.49 33.73 31.88
CA THR A 99 21.73 34.36 31.45
C THR A 99 22.76 34.36 32.60
N SER A 100 24.06 34.48 32.29
CA SER A 100 25.09 34.47 33.35
C SER A 100 24.88 35.60 34.36
N THR A 101 24.38 36.74 33.89
CA THR A 101 23.99 37.90 34.69
C THR A 101 22.84 37.57 35.63
N GLU A 102 21.73 36.99 35.13
CA GLU A 102 20.59 36.56 35.95
C GLU A 102 20.98 35.52 37.01
N ARG A 103 21.81 34.52 36.64
CA ARG A 103 22.32 33.54 37.61
C ARG A 103 23.15 34.21 38.70
N SER A 104 24.01 35.16 38.33
CA SER A 104 24.85 35.88 39.29
C SER A 104 24.02 36.74 40.25
N ILE A 105 22.95 37.38 39.75
CA ILE A 105 22.02 38.19 40.55
C ILE A 105 21.25 37.28 41.51
N HIS A 106 20.75 36.15 41.02
CA HIS A 106 20.03 35.16 41.84
C HIS A 106 20.91 34.56 42.95
N GLN A 107 22.17 34.24 42.67
CA GLN A 107 23.11 33.78 43.69
C GLN A 107 23.38 34.86 44.75
N LYS A 108 23.53 36.12 44.33
CA LYS A 108 23.70 37.26 45.24
C LYS A 108 22.46 37.48 46.12
N THR A 109 21.25 37.33 45.59
CA THR A 109 20.02 37.47 46.38
C THR A 109 19.85 36.31 47.37
N LEU A 110 20.12 35.07 46.96
CA LEU A 110 20.12 33.91 47.86
C LEU A 110 21.12 34.07 49.01
N ALA A 111 22.36 34.47 48.71
CA ALA A 111 23.38 34.69 49.74
C ALA A 111 22.97 35.81 50.71
N ARG A 112 22.30 36.87 50.23
CA ARG A 112 21.74 37.94 51.08
C ARG A 112 20.60 37.46 51.96
N GLN A 113 19.73 36.57 51.48
CA GLN A 113 18.64 36.00 52.27
C GLN A 113 19.18 35.06 53.35
N GLN A 114 20.21 34.26 53.04
CA GLN A 114 20.87 33.40 54.01
C GLN A 114 21.59 34.18 55.12
N LYS A 115 22.24 35.31 54.79
CA LYS A 115 22.87 36.20 55.79
C LYS A 115 21.88 36.96 56.67
N LYS A 116 20.62 37.07 56.26
CA LYS A 116 19.55 37.74 57.02
C LYS A 116 18.79 36.77 57.94
N ARG A 117 18.98 35.46 57.77
CA ARG A 117 18.52 34.42 58.69
C ARG A 117 19.59 34.19 59.75
#